data_AF-A0A7C3C770-F1
#
_entry.id   AF-A0A7C3C770-F1
#
_cell.length_a   1.000
_cell.length_b   1.000
_cell.length_c   1.000
_cell.angle_alpha   90.00
_cell.angle_beta   90.00
_cell.angle_gamma   90.00
#
_symmetry.space_group_name_H-M   'P 1'
#
loop_
_entity.id
_entity.type
_entity.pdbx_description
1 polymer ?
#
loop_
_entity_poly.entity_id
_entity_poly.type
_entity_poly.pdbx_seq_one_letter_code
_entity_poly.pdbx_strand_id
1 'polypeptide(L)'
;MPARYWILRALLGLMCVGFAYMWGRAAGRPARPVRRGTGSLSWTIRTLVAAAALQWGAGTDLFAGVAYGLSAAAWAAGFFLVRRSKPPDENLSKGIFPPD
;
A
#
# COMPACT_ATOMS: atom_id res chain seq x y z
N MET A 1 -20.90 12.76 -22.31
CA MET A 1 -20.74 11.29 -22.33
C MET A 1 -19.40 10.90 -21.69
N PRO A 2 -19.38 10.51 -20.40
CA PRO A 2 -18.14 10.22 -19.66
C PRO A 2 -17.53 8.84 -19.98
N ALA A 3 -18.04 8.13 -20.99
CA ALA A 3 -17.52 6.82 -21.41
C ALA A 3 -16.09 6.88 -21.98
N ARG A 4 -15.67 8.03 -22.56
CA ARG A 4 -14.37 8.14 -23.25
C ARG A 4 -13.14 7.96 -22.35
N TYR A 5 -13.29 8.16 -21.04
CA TYR A 5 -12.19 8.04 -20.08
C TYR A 5 -12.36 6.87 -19.10
N TRP A 6 -13.29 5.96 -19.37
CA TRP A 6 -13.58 4.86 -18.47
C TRP A 6 -12.39 3.91 -18.30
N ILE A 7 -11.66 3.62 -19.38
CA ILE A 7 -10.44 2.81 -19.36
C ILE A 7 -9.35 3.47 -18.49
N LEU A 8 -9.16 4.78 -18.65
CA LEU A 8 -8.18 5.53 -17.87
C LEU A 8 -8.55 5.52 -16.37
N ARG A 9 -9.84 5.70 -16.03
CA ARG A 9 -10.31 5.62 -14.64
C ARG A 9 -10.15 4.20 -14.07
N ALA A 10 -10.40 3.16 -14.86
CA ALA A 10 -10.17 1.78 -14.45
C ALA A 10 -8.69 1.52 -14.13
N LEU A 11 -7.79 1.98 -15.00
CA LEU A 11 -6.34 1.93 -14.78
C LEU A 11 -5.93 2.70 -13.52
N LEU A 12 -6.42 3.93 -13.35
CA LEU A 12 -6.15 4.72 -12.14
C LEU A 12 -6.66 4.04 -10.87
N GLY A 13 -7.86 3.44 -10.92
CA GLY A 13 -8.43 2.65 -9.84
C GLY A 13 -7.50 1.49 -9.45
N LEU A 14 -7.06 0.72 -10.44
CA LEU A 14 -6.14 -0.40 -10.23
C LEU A 14 -4.79 0.06 -9.64
N MET A 15 -4.23 1.15 -10.16
CA MET A 15 -2.99 1.72 -9.62
C MET A 15 -3.18 2.22 -8.19
N CYS A 16 -4.31 2.87 -7.88
CA CYS A 16 -4.64 3.33 -6.54
C CYS A 16 -4.68 2.17 -5.53
N VAL A 17 -5.32 1.06 -5.90
CA VAL A 17 -5.38 -0.15 -5.08
C VAL A 17 -3.98 -0.75 -4.86
N GLY A 18 -3.18 -0.83 -5.93
CA GLY A 18 -1.80 -1.32 -5.86
C GLY A 18 -0.90 -0.45 -4.98
N PHE A 19 -1.03 0.88 -5.07
CA PHE A 19 -0.29 1.82 -4.24
C PHE A 19 -0.72 1.75 -2.77
N ALA A 20 -2.01 1.62 -2.52
CA ALA A 20 -2.55 1.47 -1.17
C ALA A 20 -2.04 0.19 -0.50
N TYR A 21 -2.00 -0.94 -1.23
CA TYR A 21 -1.41 -2.19 -0.74
C TYR A 21 0.07 -2.02 -0.35
N MET A 22 0.87 -1.41 -1.23
CA MET A 22 2.30 -1.18 -0.98
C MET A 22 2.53 -0.22 0.18
N TRP A 23 1.66 0.79 0.34
CA TRP A 23 1.68 1.69 1.48
C TRP A 23 1.38 0.95 2.79
N GLY A 24 0.35 0.09 2.82
CA GLY A 24 0.01 -0.73 3.98
C GLY A 24 1.17 -1.65 4.39
N ARG A 25 1.82 -2.28 3.41
CA ARG A 25 3.03 -3.07 3.64
C ARG A 25 4.19 -2.26 4.21
N ALA A 26 4.41 -1.04 3.71
CA ALA A 26 5.47 -0.17 4.19
C ALA A 26 5.21 0.30 5.63
N ALA A 27 3.96 0.60 5.97
CA ALA A 27 3.53 0.98 7.31
C ALA A 27 3.60 -0.17 8.33
N GLY A 28 3.40 -1.42 7.88
CA GLY A 28 3.46 -2.60 8.74
C GLY A 28 4.87 -3.06 9.12
N ARG A 29 5.92 -2.58 8.45
CA ARG A 29 7.31 -2.97 8.75
C ARG A 29 7.78 -2.28 10.04
N PRO A 30 8.41 -3.00 10.98
CA PRO A 30 9.04 -2.38 12.14
C PRO A 30 10.10 -1.38 11.66
N ALA A 31 10.18 -0.22 12.34
CA ALA A 31 11.16 0.82 12.05
C ALA A 31 12.57 0.29 12.33
N ARG A 32 13.13 -0.48 11.40
CA ARG A 32 14.52 -0.91 11.46
C ARG A 32 15.37 0.33 11.14
N PRO A 33 16.33 0.74 11.99
CA PRO A 33 17.10 1.97 11.83
C PRO A 33 18.12 1.93 10.67
N VAL A 34 17.86 1.15 9.62
CA VAL A 34 18.79 0.99 8.50
C VAL A 34 18.12 1.50 7.22
N ARG A 35 18.61 2.69 6.85
CA ARG A 35 18.41 3.49 5.63
C ARG A 35 17.24 4.47 5.65
N ARG A 36 17.61 5.74 5.45
CA ARG A 36 16.81 6.91 5.06
C ARG A 36 16.04 6.65 3.75
N GLY A 37 15.15 5.67 3.76
CA GLY A 37 14.29 5.36 2.63
C GLY A 37 13.02 6.18 2.76
N THR A 38 12.85 7.18 1.90
CA THR A 38 11.61 7.92 1.65
C THR A 38 10.41 7.04 1.24
N GLY A 39 10.53 5.71 1.35
CA GLY A 39 9.61 4.72 0.81
C GLY A 39 8.18 4.90 1.28
N SER A 40 7.93 4.97 2.59
CA SER A 40 6.55 5.08 3.12
C SER A 40 5.86 6.36 2.64
N LEU A 41 6.51 7.51 2.77
CA LEU A 41 5.98 8.81 2.32
C LEU A 41 5.74 8.83 0.80
N SER A 42 6.62 8.21 0.03
CA SER A 42 6.51 8.13 -1.43
C SER A 42 5.29 7.30 -1.87
N TRP A 43 4.91 6.27 -1.12
CA TRP A 43 3.68 5.50 -1.37
C TRP A 43 2.42 6.26 -0.95
N THR A 44 2.47 7.00 0.16
CA THR A 44 1.37 7.89 0.59
C THR A 44 1.04 8.91 -0.50
N ILE A 45 2.06 9.63 -1.01
CA ILE A 45 1.87 10.65 -2.04
C ILE A 45 1.29 10.03 -3.32
N ARG A 46 1.80 8.89 -3.79
CA ARG A 46 1.25 8.20 -4.98
C ARG A 46 -0.20 7.78 -4.80
N THR A 47 -0.55 7.29 -3.61
CA THR A 47 -1.93 6.87 -3.30
C THR A 47 -2.87 8.08 -3.29
N LEU A 48 -2.45 9.19 -2.66
CA LEU A 48 -3.24 10.43 -2.61
C LEU A 48 -3.41 11.06 -4.01
N VAL A 49 -2.35 11.09 -4.81
CA VAL A 49 -2.41 11.61 -6.19
C VAL A 49 -3.33 10.76 -7.06
N ALA A 50 -3.23 9.42 -6.97
CA ALA A 50 -4.12 8.52 -7.71
C ALA A 50 -5.58 8.67 -7.25
N ALA A 51 -5.81 8.81 -5.94
CA ALA A 51 -7.12 9.05 -5.36
C ALA A 51 -7.74 10.38 -5.82
N ALA A 52 -6.96 11.46 -5.87
CA ALA A 52 -7.41 12.77 -6.37
C ALA A 52 -7.70 12.73 -7.87
N ALA A 53 -6.85 12.04 -8.64
CA ALA A 53 -7.03 11.91 -10.08
C ALA A 53 -8.27 11.08 -10.46
N LEU A 54 -8.74 10.17 -9.60
CA LEU A 54 -10.00 9.44 -9.79
C LEU A 54 -11.26 10.33 -9.71
N GLN A 55 -11.20 11.42 -8.93
CA GLN A 55 -12.29 12.40 -8.82
C GLN A 55 -12.25 13.44 -9.94
N TRP A 56 -11.09 13.61 -10.58
CA TRP A 56 -10.90 14.64 -11.60
C TRP A 56 -11.77 14.41 -12.83
N GLY A 57 -12.60 15.40 -13.15
CA GLY A 57 -13.41 15.45 -14.37
C GLY A 57 -14.75 14.70 -14.34
N ALA A 58 -15.08 13.98 -13.26
CA ALA A 58 -16.35 13.28 -13.15
C ALA A 58 -16.98 13.30 -11.74
N GLY A 59 -16.23 13.71 -10.71
CA GLY A 59 -16.74 13.80 -9.34
C GLY A 59 -16.76 12.47 -8.60
N THR A 60 -17.43 12.46 -7.44
CA THR A 60 -17.52 11.32 -6.53
C THR A 60 -18.57 10.32 -7.01
N ASP A 61 -18.24 9.59 -8.06
CA ASP A 61 -19.11 8.55 -8.62
C ASP A 61 -19.05 7.25 -7.82
N LEU A 62 -20.03 6.36 -8.02
CA LEU A 62 -20.04 5.01 -7.44
C LEU A 62 -18.72 4.25 -7.68
N PHE A 63 -18.12 4.42 -8.87
CA PHE A 63 -16.82 3.83 -9.19
C PHE A 63 -15.69 4.31 -8.27
N ALA A 64 -15.65 5.61 -7.95
CA ALA A 64 -14.67 6.16 -7.03
C ALA A 64 -14.89 5.58 -5.61
N GLY A 65 -16.14 5.47 -5.17
CA GLY A 65 -16.49 4.82 -3.89
C GLY A 65 -15.98 3.37 -3.80
N VAL A 66 -16.23 2.57 -4.84
CA VAL A 66 -15.73 1.19 -4.92
C VAL A 66 -14.20 1.14 -4.92
N ALA A 67 -13.55 2.01 -5.71
CA ALA A 67 -12.09 2.09 -5.76
C ALA A 67 -11.47 2.48 -4.40
N TYR A 68 -12.10 3.38 -3.64
CA TYR A 68 -11.68 3.73 -2.29
C TYR A 68 -11.87 2.57 -1.32
N GLY A 69 -13.01 1.87 -1.36
CA GLY A 69 -13.25 0.68 -0.54
C GLY A 69 -12.18 -0.40 -0.79
N LEU A 70 -11.91 -0.71 -2.05
CA LEU A 70 -10.84 -1.64 -2.44
C LEU A 70 -9.47 -1.17 -2.01
N SER A 71 -9.17 0.13 -2.14
CA SER A 71 -7.87 0.69 -1.72
C SER A 71 -7.67 0.58 -0.21
N ALA A 72 -8.72 0.87 0.58
CA ALA A 72 -8.68 0.72 2.04
C ALA A 72 -8.50 -0.75 2.46
N ALA A 73 -9.23 -1.67 1.83
CA ALA A 73 -9.10 -3.10 2.06
C ALA A 73 -7.69 -3.61 1.68
N ALA A 74 -7.15 -3.15 0.55
CA ALA A 74 -5.80 -3.51 0.10
C ALA A 74 -4.72 -2.97 1.04
N TRP A 75 -4.88 -1.73 1.52
CA TRP A 75 -3.98 -1.16 2.53
C TRP A 75 -3.98 -1.99 3.81
N ALA A 76 -5.17 -2.30 4.35
CA ALA A 76 -5.30 -3.15 5.52
C ALA A 76 -4.67 -4.53 5.30
N ALA A 77 -4.95 -5.18 4.16
CA ALA A 77 -4.36 -6.47 3.80
C ALA A 77 -2.83 -6.42 3.76
N GLY A 78 -2.24 -5.39 3.13
CA GLY A 78 -0.79 -5.20 3.09
C GLY A 78 -0.18 -5.04 4.48
N PHE A 79 -0.85 -4.30 5.35
CA PHE A 79 -0.44 -4.09 6.73
C PHE A 79 -0.51 -5.38 7.56
N PHE A 80 -1.64 -6.08 7.51
CA PHE A 80 -1.85 -7.33 8.25
C PHE A 80 -0.91 -8.44 7.79
N LEU A 81 -0.71 -8.61 6.47
CA LEU A 81 0.19 -9.63 5.94
C LEU A 81 1.63 -9.40 6.38
N VAL A 82 2.11 -8.16 6.37
CA VAL A 82 3.47 -7.85 6.83
C VAL A 82 3.63 -8.07 8.33
N ARG A 83 2.62 -7.71 9.13
CA ARG A 83 2.65 -7.96 10.58
C ARG A 83 2.58 -9.45 10.93
N ARG A 84 1.75 -10.22 10.22
CA ARG A 84 1.59 -11.67 10.46
C ARG A 84 2.78 -12.49 9.96
N SER A 85 3.43 -12.06 8.89
CA SER A 85 4.55 -12.80 8.27
C SER A 85 5.89 -12.55 8.94
N LYS A 86 5.96 -11.95 10.13
CA LYS A 86 7.21 -11.89 10.89
C LYS A 86 7.30 -13.18 11.71
N PRO A 87 8.15 -14.16 11.35
CA PRO A 87 8.55 -15.16 12.32
C PRO A 87 9.17 -14.39 13.50
N PRO A 88 8.97 -14.82 14.76
CA PRO A 88 9.75 -14.28 15.87
C PRO A 88 11.22 -14.31 15.45
N ASP A 89 11.95 -13.20 15.63
CA ASP A 89 13.35 -13.08 15.24
C ASP A 89 14.08 -14.34 15.71
N GLU A 90 14.28 -15.30 14.80
CA GLU A 90 15.09 -16.47 15.06
C GLU A 90 16.47 -15.89 15.31
N ASN A 91 16.83 -15.87 16.58
CA ASN A 91 18.07 -15.33 17.06
C ASN A 91 19.15 -16.29 16.55
N LEU A 92 19.53 -16.16 15.27
CA LEU A 92 20.55 -16.94 14.58
C LEU A 92 21.91 -16.86 15.29
N SER A 93 22.07 -15.90 16.21
CA SER A 93 23.20 -15.83 17.14
C SER A 93 23.29 -17.04 18.09
N LYS A 94 22.16 -17.67 18.44
CA LYS A 94 22.12 -18.86 19.31
C LYS A 94 22.47 -20.17 18.58
N GLY A 95 22.53 -20.16 17.25
CA GLY A 95 22.91 -21.34 16.45
C GLY A 95 24.35 -21.34 15.95
N ILE A 96 25.00 -20.16 15.91
CA ILE A 96 26.34 -20.00 15.34
C ILE A 96 27.44 -20.15 16.41
N PHE A 97 27.14 -19.81 17.66
CA PHE A 97 28.10 -19.89 18.75
C PHE A 97 27.71 -21.03 19.69
N PRO A 98 28.50 -22.12 19.78
CA PRO A 98 28.32 -23.12 20.82
C PRO A 98 28.51 -22.47 22.21
N PRO A 99 27.80 -22.94 23.24
CA PRO A 99 28.12 -22.55 24.62
C PRO A 99 29.53 -23.05 24.97
N ASP A 100 30.35 -22.14 25.51
CA ASP A 100 31.68 -22.43 26.07
C ASP A 100 31.61 -23.43 27.24
#